data_AF-A0A853GK05-F1
#
_entry.id   AF-A0A853GK05-F1
#
_cell.length_a   1.000
_cell.length_b   1.000
_cell.length_c   1.000
_cell.angle_alpha   90.00
_cell.angle_beta   90.00
_cell.angle_gamma   90.00
#
_symmetry.space_group_name_H-M   'P 1'
#
loop_
_entity.id
_entity.type
_entity.pdbx_description
1 polymer ?
#
loop_
_entity_poly.entity_id
_entity_poly.type
_entity_poly.pdbx_seq_one_letter_code
_entity_poly.pdbx_strand_id
1 'polypeptide(L)'
;MQLSRFVSWWPDSPRRQSFGHGLSDVLTALVAVGTWGFVTGIAMVKSGLTESMATLMTVLVYAGSAQLTSLPLIASSEPLWLIFLAATVVNVRFIIFGAALQPYFRHMSWGKRLGLGYISSDISFVVFMARYGDSAARGTRDQLWYYLGIVIPGWLTWNLSSMLGIYLGGFVPETWSLDFAAVLALLAIIIPLVKTRPMVMCLLVAGFIAWVGQPLPLRLGLAGAVVGGVVAGVFSDYLVHRKQRSA
;
A
#
# COMPACT_ATOMS: atom_id res chain seq x y z
N MET A 1 38.09 -9.54 -24.20
CA MET A 1 36.64 -9.83 -24.27
C MET A 1 36.08 -9.76 -22.85
N GLN A 2 35.04 -8.95 -22.60
CA GLN A 2 34.20 -8.89 -21.38
C GLN A 2 34.61 -8.07 -20.13
N LEU A 3 35.08 -6.82 -20.26
CA LEU A 3 34.99 -5.82 -19.17
C LEU A 3 33.98 -4.69 -19.42
N SER A 4 33.45 -4.58 -20.65
CA SER A 4 32.46 -3.56 -21.05
C SER A 4 31.02 -3.87 -20.62
N ARG A 5 30.74 -5.04 -20.03
CA ARG A 5 29.37 -5.43 -19.63
C ARG A 5 28.91 -4.80 -18.32
N PHE A 6 29.82 -4.41 -17.43
CA PHE A 6 29.45 -3.82 -16.14
C PHE A 6 29.14 -2.31 -16.23
N VAL A 7 29.81 -1.57 -17.12
CA VAL A 7 29.60 -0.11 -17.29
C VAL A 7 28.29 0.21 -18.06
N SER A 8 27.70 -0.77 -18.74
CA SER A 8 26.45 -0.58 -19.52
C SER A 8 25.15 -0.47 -18.69
N TRP A 9 25.22 -0.64 -17.37
CA TRP A 9 24.08 -0.53 -16.46
C TRP A 9 23.78 0.91 -16.01
N TRP A 10 24.69 1.86 -16.24
CA TRP A 10 24.43 3.27 -15.93
C TRP A 10 23.49 3.88 -16.98
N PRO A 11 22.44 4.63 -16.57
CA PRO A 11 21.43 5.08 -17.51
C PRO A 11 21.96 6.24 -18.38
N ASP A 12 21.90 6.06 -19.71
CA ASP A 12 21.98 7.11 -20.73
C ASP A 12 20.94 8.23 -20.43
N SER A 13 21.11 9.43 -21.00
CA SER A 13 20.23 10.58 -20.68
C SER A 13 18.72 10.30 -20.81
N PRO A 14 18.21 9.53 -21.79
CA PRO A 14 16.76 9.25 -21.89
C PRO A 14 16.27 8.28 -20.79
N ARG A 15 17.15 7.41 -20.29
CA ARG A 15 16.83 6.45 -19.21
C ARG A 15 16.74 7.15 -17.86
N ARG A 16 17.64 8.11 -17.60
CA ARG A 16 17.56 8.99 -16.43
C ARG A 16 16.26 9.77 -16.42
N GLN A 17 15.84 10.27 -17.57
CA GLN A 17 14.59 10.98 -17.71
C GLN A 17 13.39 10.08 -17.42
N SER A 18 13.36 8.86 -17.97
CA SER A 18 12.28 7.89 -17.70
C SER A 18 12.18 7.52 -16.22
N PHE A 19 13.31 7.26 -15.56
CA PHE A 19 13.36 7.02 -14.12
C PHE A 19 12.88 8.25 -13.33
N GLY A 20 13.34 9.45 -13.70
CA GLY A 20 12.93 10.71 -13.06
C GLY A 20 11.44 10.99 -13.20
N HIS A 21 10.83 10.66 -14.34
CA HIS A 21 9.39 10.75 -14.53
C HIS A 21 8.65 9.77 -13.62
N GLY A 22 9.13 8.52 -13.50
CA GLY A 22 8.55 7.53 -12.59
C GLY A 22 8.62 7.99 -11.13
N LEU A 23 9.77 8.53 -10.71
CA LEU A 23 9.94 9.10 -9.38
C LEU A 23 8.96 10.24 -9.15
N SER A 24 8.91 11.22 -10.07
CA SER A 24 8.01 12.38 -9.99
C SER A 24 6.55 11.96 -9.85
N ASP A 25 6.11 10.97 -10.63
CA ASP A 25 4.73 10.50 -10.65
C ASP A 25 4.35 9.79 -9.33
N VAL A 26 5.31 9.18 -8.63
CA VAL A 26 5.05 8.49 -7.35
C VAL A 26 5.30 9.36 -6.12
N LEU A 27 5.96 10.52 -6.23
CA LEU A 27 6.38 11.35 -5.08
C LEU A 27 5.27 11.60 -4.06
N THR A 28 4.09 12.02 -4.52
CA THR A 28 2.96 12.29 -3.59
C THR A 28 2.47 11.01 -2.91
N ALA A 29 2.53 9.87 -3.59
CA ALA A 29 2.14 8.59 -3.02
C ALA A 29 3.17 8.08 -1.99
N LEU A 30 4.45 8.46 -2.10
CA LEU A 30 5.48 8.09 -1.13
C LEU A 30 5.17 8.59 0.28
N VAL A 31 4.52 9.75 0.41
CA VAL A 31 4.08 10.26 1.72
C VAL A 31 3.11 9.28 2.37
N ALA A 32 2.10 8.84 1.63
CA ALA A 32 1.13 7.85 2.12
C ALA A 32 1.79 6.49 2.41
N VAL A 33 2.71 6.03 1.55
CA VAL A 33 3.49 4.80 1.77
C VAL A 33 4.33 4.89 3.04
N GLY A 34 4.97 6.03 3.28
CA GLY A 34 5.77 6.28 4.47
C GLY A 34 4.93 6.29 5.74
N THR A 35 3.81 7.00 5.73
CA THR A 35 2.89 7.03 6.87
C THR A 35 2.31 5.64 7.16
N TRP A 36 1.91 4.90 6.13
CA TRP A 36 1.42 3.53 6.29
C TRP A 36 2.50 2.56 6.78
N GLY A 37 3.71 2.60 6.21
CA GLY A 37 4.83 1.79 6.64
C GLY A 37 5.15 2.04 8.12
N PHE A 38 5.28 3.31 8.51
CA PHE A 38 5.52 3.71 9.90
C PHE A 38 4.52 3.09 10.88
N VAL A 39 3.21 3.24 10.62
CA VAL A 39 2.25 2.69 11.58
C VAL A 39 2.16 1.16 11.54
N THR A 40 2.39 0.54 10.38
CA THR A 40 2.50 -0.91 10.29
C THR A 40 3.68 -1.42 11.13
N GLY A 41 4.80 -0.69 11.14
CA GLY A 41 5.95 -0.95 12.01
C GLY A 41 5.59 -0.99 13.50
N ILE A 42 4.88 0.05 13.97
CA ILE A 42 4.39 0.12 15.36
C ILE A 42 3.42 -1.02 15.65
N ALA A 43 2.50 -1.30 14.73
CA ALA A 43 1.50 -2.35 14.89
C ALA A 43 2.15 -3.73 15.05
N MET A 44 3.22 -4.03 14.31
CA MET A 44 3.94 -5.30 14.42
C MET A 44 4.48 -5.52 15.84
N VAL A 45 5.23 -4.56 16.39
CA VAL A 45 5.79 -4.69 17.75
C VAL A 45 4.71 -4.70 18.83
N LYS A 46 3.64 -3.91 18.65
CA LYS A 46 2.49 -3.92 19.58
C LYS A 46 1.71 -5.22 19.56
N SER A 47 1.78 -5.98 18.47
CA SER A 47 1.15 -7.31 18.34
C SER A 47 1.98 -8.43 18.95
N GLY A 48 3.06 -8.10 19.67
CA GLY A 48 3.91 -9.06 20.38
C GLY A 48 5.07 -9.61 19.56
N LEU A 49 5.31 -9.12 18.33
CA LEU A 49 6.51 -9.49 17.58
C LEU A 49 7.73 -8.80 18.20
N THR A 50 8.85 -9.52 18.27
CA THR A 50 10.14 -8.90 18.58
C THR A 50 10.54 -7.94 17.46
N GLU A 51 11.38 -6.95 17.76
CA GLU A 51 11.89 -6.00 16.75
C GLU A 51 12.57 -6.72 15.58
N SER A 52 13.29 -7.80 15.86
CA SER A 52 13.96 -8.62 14.84
C SER A 52 12.96 -9.36 13.96
N MET A 53 11.89 -9.93 14.52
CA MET A 53 10.81 -10.57 13.77
C MET A 53 10.04 -9.55 12.93
N ALA A 54 9.72 -8.38 13.48
CA ALA A 54 9.04 -7.30 12.77
C ALA A 54 9.90 -6.76 11.61
N THR A 55 11.21 -6.62 11.80
CA THR A 55 12.15 -6.20 10.77
C THR A 55 12.24 -7.25 9.66
N LEU A 56 12.33 -8.53 10.02
CA LEU A 56 12.36 -9.63 9.06
C LEU A 56 11.06 -9.69 8.25
N MET A 57 9.91 -9.52 8.91
CA MET A 57 8.60 -9.47 8.26
C MET A 57 8.47 -8.27 7.31
N THR A 58 9.02 -7.11 7.69
CA THR A 58 9.05 -5.90 6.85
C THR A 58 9.80 -6.15 5.54
N VAL A 59 10.98 -6.76 5.63
CA VAL A 59 11.83 -7.00 4.46
C VAL A 59 11.30 -8.17 3.64
N LEU A 60 10.95 -9.30 4.25
CA LEU A 60 10.53 -10.49 3.49
C LEU A 60 9.11 -10.37 2.92
N VAL A 61 8.21 -9.74 3.67
CA VAL A 61 6.78 -9.63 3.31
C VAL A 61 6.48 -8.19 2.95
N TYR A 62 6.90 -7.77 1.76
CA TYR A 62 6.55 -6.46 1.18
C TYR A 62 5.08 -6.41 0.75
N ALA A 63 4.18 -6.52 1.72
CA ALA A 63 2.73 -6.49 1.54
C ALA A 63 2.04 -6.05 2.82
N GLY A 64 1.81 -4.73 2.97
CA GLY A 64 1.23 -4.15 4.18
C GLY A 64 -0.12 -4.73 4.58
N SER A 65 -0.99 -5.03 3.61
CA SER A 65 -2.29 -5.67 3.87
C SER A 65 -2.14 -7.06 4.47
N ALA A 66 -1.16 -7.84 4.01
CA ALA A 66 -0.88 -9.17 4.52
C ALA A 66 -0.29 -9.13 5.92
N GLN A 67 0.58 -8.14 6.19
CA GLN A 67 1.13 -7.91 7.51
C GLN A 67 0.00 -7.62 8.51
N LEU A 68 -0.81 -6.60 8.23
CA LEU A 68 -1.93 -6.23 9.11
C LEU A 68 -2.98 -7.34 9.26
N THR A 69 -3.22 -8.15 8.23
CA THR A 69 -4.12 -9.32 8.32
C THR A 69 -3.55 -10.42 9.20
N SER A 70 -2.22 -10.61 9.18
CA SER A 70 -1.55 -11.66 9.94
C SER A 70 -1.41 -11.31 11.42
N LEU A 71 -1.27 -10.02 11.76
CA LEU A 71 -0.98 -9.59 13.14
C LEU A 71 -1.99 -10.06 14.19
N PRO A 72 -3.32 -9.93 13.99
CA PRO A 72 -4.28 -10.44 14.96
C PRO A 72 -4.18 -11.96 15.15
N LEU A 73 -3.97 -12.70 14.05
CA LEU A 73 -3.84 -14.16 14.07
C LEU A 73 -2.54 -14.61 14.77
N ILE A 74 -1.45 -13.86 14.60
CA ILE A 74 -0.21 -14.08 15.34
C ILE A 74 -0.41 -13.80 16.82
N ALA A 75 -1.08 -12.69 17.16
CA ALA A 75 -1.35 -12.31 18.55
C ALA A 75 -2.26 -13.31 19.28
N SER A 76 -3.23 -13.92 18.58
CA SER A 76 -4.07 -14.99 19.11
C SER A 76 -3.44 -16.39 19.01
N SER A 77 -2.17 -16.49 18.62
CA SER A 77 -1.42 -17.75 18.50
C SER A 77 -2.11 -18.79 17.60
N GLU A 78 -2.72 -18.34 16.51
CA GLU A 78 -3.37 -19.21 15.54
C GLU A 78 -2.36 -20.08 14.77
N PRO A 79 -2.78 -21.23 14.24
CA PRO A 79 -1.91 -22.09 13.44
C PRO A 79 -1.28 -21.36 12.25
N LEU A 80 0.01 -21.58 12.02
CA LEU A 80 0.77 -20.92 10.93
C LEU A 80 0.10 -21.06 9.55
N TRP A 81 -0.47 -22.22 9.24
CA TRP A 81 -1.13 -22.44 7.95
C TRP A 81 -2.33 -21.50 7.75
N LEU A 82 -3.05 -21.13 8.82
CA LEU A 82 -4.18 -20.21 8.76
C LEU A 82 -3.69 -18.78 8.51
N ILE A 83 -2.59 -18.38 9.16
CA ILE A 83 -1.93 -17.09 8.94
C ILE A 83 -1.48 -16.98 7.47
N PHE A 84 -0.79 -18.01 6.95
CA PHE A 84 -0.39 -18.06 5.55
C PHE A 84 -1.59 -18.01 4.60
N LEU A 85 -2.64 -18.79 4.88
CA LEU A 85 -3.85 -18.79 4.06
C LEU A 85 -4.50 -17.41 4.01
N ALA A 86 -4.70 -16.76 5.15
CA ALA A 86 -5.28 -15.41 5.22
C ALA A 86 -4.42 -14.39 4.47
N ALA A 87 -3.10 -14.40 4.68
CA ALA A 87 -2.16 -13.56 3.97
C ALA A 87 -2.17 -13.81 2.44
N THR A 88 -2.24 -15.07 2.01
CA THR A 88 -2.34 -15.45 0.59
C THR A 88 -3.64 -14.96 -0.02
N VAL A 89 -4.78 -15.17 0.63
CA VAL A 89 -6.10 -14.76 0.14
C VAL A 89 -6.15 -13.26 -0.12
N VAL A 90 -5.68 -12.45 0.84
CA VAL A 90 -5.61 -10.98 0.68
C VAL A 90 -4.64 -10.55 -0.42
N ASN A 91 -3.62 -11.36 -0.71
CA ASN A 91 -2.60 -11.08 -1.71
C ASN A 91 -2.87 -11.65 -3.11
N VAL A 92 -3.96 -12.39 -3.34
CA VAL A 92 -4.30 -12.93 -4.68
C VAL A 92 -4.25 -11.86 -5.78
N ARG A 93 -4.52 -10.58 -5.43
CA ARG A 93 -4.36 -9.42 -6.33
C ARG A 93 -3.00 -9.34 -7.04
N PHE A 94 -1.91 -9.80 -6.42
CA PHE A 94 -0.59 -9.82 -7.05
C PHE A 94 -0.51 -10.78 -8.25
N ILE A 95 -1.37 -11.80 -8.32
CA ILE A 95 -1.49 -12.66 -9.50
C ILE A 95 -2.04 -11.86 -10.68
N ILE A 96 -3.07 -11.03 -10.43
CA ILE A 96 -3.67 -10.15 -11.43
C ILE A 96 -2.64 -9.11 -11.89
N PHE A 97 -1.90 -8.49 -10.96
CA PHE A 97 -0.84 -7.54 -11.30
C PHE A 97 0.26 -8.21 -12.13
N GLY A 98 0.68 -9.41 -11.74
CA GLY A 98 1.67 -10.19 -12.49
C GLY A 98 1.21 -10.51 -13.91
N ALA A 99 -0.06 -10.90 -14.09
CA ALA A 99 -0.65 -11.15 -15.41
C ALA A 99 -0.71 -9.88 -16.27
N ALA A 100 -1.12 -8.75 -15.68
CA ALA A 100 -1.20 -7.47 -16.38
C ALA A 100 0.19 -6.89 -16.74
N LEU A 101 1.20 -7.11 -15.89
CA LEU A 101 2.59 -6.67 -16.13
C LEU A 101 3.37 -7.64 -17.02
N GLN A 102 2.88 -8.88 -17.22
CA GLN A 102 3.56 -9.91 -18.00
C GLN A 102 3.95 -9.47 -19.43
N PRO A 103 3.07 -8.80 -20.21
CA PRO A 103 3.43 -8.35 -21.56
C PRO A 103 4.62 -7.38 -21.60
N TYR A 104 4.84 -6.61 -20.52
CA TYR A 104 5.91 -5.62 -20.42
C TYR A 104 7.24 -6.28 -20.02
N PHE A 105 7.24 -7.29 -19.15
CA PHE A 105 8.48 -7.84 -18.59
C PHE A 105 8.78 -9.29 -18.99
N ARG A 106 7.95 -9.93 -19.83
CA ARG A 106 8.15 -11.34 -20.24
C ARG A 106 9.49 -11.64 -20.90
N HIS A 107 10.09 -10.64 -21.56
CA HIS A 107 11.37 -10.77 -22.28
C HIS A 107 12.58 -10.85 -21.32
N MET A 108 12.39 -10.58 -20.03
CA MET A 108 13.43 -10.66 -19.02
C MET A 108 13.60 -12.09 -18.48
N SER A 109 14.79 -12.37 -17.93
CA SER A 109 15.03 -13.64 -17.23
C SER A 109 14.12 -13.79 -16.00
N TRP A 110 13.83 -15.04 -15.65
CA TRP A 110 12.96 -15.39 -14.52
C TRP A 110 13.35 -14.69 -13.21
N GLY A 111 14.64 -14.68 -12.85
CA GLY A 111 15.11 -14.03 -11.62
C GLY A 111 14.87 -12.52 -11.59
N LYS A 112 15.02 -11.82 -12.73
CA LYS A 112 14.70 -10.38 -12.82
C LYS A 112 13.22 -10.12 -12.64
N ARG A 113 12.38 -10.97 -13.24
CA ARG A 113 10.92 -10.89 -13.09
C ARG A 113 10.48 -11.14 -11.65
N LEU A 114 11.10 -12.11 -10.95
CA LEU A 114 10.85 -12.32 -9.52
C LEU A 114 11.22 -11.10 -8.69
N GLY A 115 12.39 -10.49 -8.95
CA GLY A 115 12.81 -9.26 -8.27
C GLY A 115 11.82 -8.11 -8.50
N LEU A 116 11.41 -7.88 -9.76
CA LEU A 116 10.43 -6.85 -10.12
C LEU A 116 9.04 -7.12 -9.52
N GLY A 117 8.66 -8.39 -9.38
CA GLY A 117 7.42 -8.81 -8.72
C GLY A 117 7.46 -8.59 -7.22
N TYR A 118 8.58 -8.95 -6.56
CA TYR A 118 8.77 -8.77 -5.12
C TYR A 118 8.70 -7.28 -4.71
N ILE A 119 9.30 -6.37 -5.48
CA ILE A 119 9.24 -4.92 -5.20
C ILE A 119 7.98 -4.25 -5.76
N SER A 120 7.04 -5.01 -6.32
CA SER A 120 5.78 -4.47 -6.83
C SER A 120 4.81 -4.18 -5.68
N SER A 121 4.07 -3.09 -5.82
CA SER A 121 2.99 -2.68 -4.91
C SER A 121 1.78 -2.18 -5.69
N ASP A 122 0.63 -2.05 -5.01
CA ASP A 122 -0.62 -1.52 -5.58
C ASP A 122 -0.39 -0.17 -6.28
N ILE A 123 0.31 0.73 -5.60
CA ILE A 123 0.60 2.08 -6.10
C ILE A 123 1.48 1.98 -7.34
N SER A 124 2.52 1.14 -7.30
CA SER A 124 3.39 0.99 -8.47
C SER A 124 2.67 0.43 -9.68
N PHE A 125 1.76 -0.52 -9.46
CA PHE A 125 0.94 -1.12 -10.51
C PHE A 125 0.00 -0.07 -11.12
N VAL A 126 -0.75 0.65 -10.28
CA VAL A 126 -1.71 1.68 -10.73
C VAL A 126 -1.00 2.79 -11.50
N VAL A 127 0.09 3.34 -10.97
CA VAL A 127 0.84 4.42 -11.63
C VAL A 127 1.42 3.95 -12.96
N PHE A 128 1.99 2.73 -13.00
CA PHE A 128 2.53 2.18 -14.24
C PHE A 128 1.45 1.94 -15.30
N MET A 129 0.34 1.31 -14.92
CA MET A 129 -0.75 1.01 -15.84
C MET A 129 -1.50 2.26 -16.31
N ALA A 130 -1.63 3.29 -15.47
CA ALA A 130 -2.20 4.56 -15.88
C ALA A 130 -1.40 5.22 -17.03
N ARG A 131 -0.07 5.01 -17.06
CA ARG A 131 0.79 5.56 -18.11
C ARG A 131 0.92 4.66 -19.34
N TYR A 132 1.04 3.35 -19.13
CA TYR A 132 1.44 2.40 -20.19
C TYR A 132 0.39 1.32 -20.51
N GLY A 133 -0.76 1.29 -19.83
CA GLY A 133 -1.80 0.26 -20.01
C GLY A 133 -2.28 0.13 -21.46
N ASP A 134 -2.52 1.27 -22.11
CA ASP A 134 -2.98 1.34 -23.50
C ASP A 134 -1.85 1.51 -24.52
N SER A 135 -0.58 1.39 -24.08
CA SER A 135 0.56 1.54 -24.96
C SER A 135 0.62 0.41 -26.00
N ALA A 136 0.70 0.78 -27.28
CA ALA A 136 0.83 -0.17 -28.39
C ALA A 136 2.17 -0.94 -28.35
N ALA A 137 3.24 -0.29 -27.85
CA ALA A 137 4.54 -0.93 -27.67
C ALA A 137 4.69 -1.43 -26.22
N ARG A 138 5.05 -2.70 -26.05
CA ARG A 138 5.24 -3.32 -24.72
C ARG A 138 6.63 -3.94 -24.61
N GLY A 139 7.25 -3.78 -23.44
CA GLY A 139 8.59 -4.29 -23.14
C GLY A 139 9.72 -3.41 -23.64
N THR A 140 9.49 -2.10 -23.74
CA THR A 140 10.54 -1.14 -24.06
C THR A 140 11.45 -0.92 -22.85
N ARG A 141 12.69 -0.47 -23.11
CA ARG A 141 13.62 -0.11 -22.02
C ARG A 141 13.11 1.07 -21.19
N ASP A 142 12.41 2.02 -21.81
CA ASP A 142 11.88 3.19 -21.11
C ASP A 142 10.80 2.81 -20.10
N GLN A 143 9.94 1.85 -20.45
CA GLN A 143 8.95 1.27 -19.52
C GLN A 143 9.62 0.64 -18.31
N LEU A 144 10.73 -0.08 -18.50
CA LEU A 144 11.49 -0.65 -17.39
C LEU A 144 12.06 0.45 -16.48
N TRP A 145 12.73 1.46 -17.03
CA TRP A 145 13.36 2.51 -16.22
C TRP A 145 12.33 3.38 -15.51
N TYR A 146 11.19 3.64 -16.15
CA TYR A 146 10.04 4.29 -15.51
C TYR A 146 9.48 3.43 -14.37
N TYR A 147 9.26 2.13 -14.60
CA TYR A 147 8.79 1.22 -13.55
C TYR A 147 9.75 1.18 -12.36
N LEU A 148 11.06 1.08 -12.60
CA LEU A 148 12.10 1.15 -11.57
C LEU A 148 12.08 2.48 -10.80
N GLY A 149 11.80 3.59 -11.50
CA GLY A 149 11.60 4.92 -10.92
C GLY A 149 10.43 4.99 -9.93
N ILE A 150 9.46 4.08 -10.05
CA ILE A 150 8.31 4.01 -9.15
C ILE A 150 8.56 3.03 -8.00
N VAL A 151 9.00 1.80 -8.31
CA VAL A 151 9.10 0.72 -7.31
C VAL A 151 10.24 0.91 -6.32
N ILE A 152 11.40 1.41 -6.76
CA ILE A 152 12.57 1.56 -5.87
C ILE A 152 12.30 2.57 -4.76
N PRO A 153 11.83 3.81 -5.05
CA PRO A 153 11.50 4.77 -4.00
C PRO A 153 10.37 4.27 -3.09
N GLY A 154 9.37 3.58 -3.64
CA GLY A 154 8.29 2.98 -2.87
C GLY A 154 8.78 1.94 -1.87
N TRP A 155 9.62 1.00 -2.31
CA TRP A 155 10.21 -0.03 -1.45
C TRP A 155 11.11 0.58 -0.37
N LEU A 156 11.96 1.55 -0.73
CA LEU A 156 12.83 2.24 0.23
C LEU A 156 12.01 2.99 1.29
N THR A 157 11.02 3.77 0.84
CA THR A 157 10.18 4.56 1.74
C THR A 157 9.43 3.65 2.72
N TRP A 158 8.87 2.54 2.22
CA TRP A 158 8.20 1.55 3.06
C TRP A 158 9.13 0.94 4.11
N ASN A 159 10.30 0.43 3.71
CA ASN A 159 11.21 -0.23 4.63
C ASN A 159 11.75 0.76 5.68
N LEU A 160 12.19 1.94 5.26
CA LEU A 160 12.73 2.96 6.17
C LEU A 160 11.68 3.44 7.18
N SER A 161 10.47 3.74 6.70
CA SER A 161 9.38 4.17 7.59
C SER A 161 8.91 3.05 8.52
N SER A 162 8.78 1.83 8.02
CA SER A 162 8.38 0.67 8.85
C SER A 162 9.43 0.36 9.91
N MET A 163 10.72 0.39 9.56
CA MET A 163 11.81 0.27 10.53
C MET A 163 11.75 1.38 11.58
N LEU A 164 11.53 2.64 11.16
CA LEU A 164 11.33 3.74 12.08
C LEU A 164 10.14 3.48 13.01
N GLY A 165 9.04 2.92 12.50
CA GLY A 165 7.88 2.52 13.29
C GLY A 165 8.17 1.38 14.28
N ILE A 166 8.94 0.38 13.88
CA ILE A 166 9.35 -0.74 14.74
C ILE A 166 10.18 -0.22 15.91
N TYR A 167 11.23 0.55 15.63
CA TYR A 167 12.17 1.02 16.64
C TYR A 167 11.61 2.17 17.48
N LEU A 168 10.73 3.00 16.92
CA LEU A 168 10.03 4.03 17.71
C LEU A 168 8.78 3.48 18.42
N GLY A 169 8.29 2.30 18.04
CA GLY A 169 7.13 1.67 18.64
C GLY A 169 7.33 1.33 20.12
N GLY A 170 8.57 1.11 20.56
CA GLY A 170 8.92 0.91 21.96
C GLY A 170 8.76 2.16 22.85
N PHE A 171 8.79 3.37 22.27
CA PHE A 171 8.50 4.61 23.00
C PHE A 171 6.99 4.84 23.18
N VAL A 172 6.15 4.10 22.46
CA VAL A 172 4.70 4.18 22.62
C VAL A 172 4.33 3.50 23.94
N PRO A 173 3.69 4.19 24.90
CA PRO A 173 3.34 3.61 26.20
C PRO A 173 2.58 2.29 26.06
N GLU A 174 2.82 1.33 26.97
CA GLU A 174 2.04 0.08 27.02
C GLU A 174 0.58 0.32 27.37
N THR A 175 0.28 1.46 28.01
CA THR A 175 -1.10 1.91 28.29
C THR A 175 -1.90 2.21 27.03
N TRP A 176 -1.23 2.41 25.88
CA TRP A 176 -1.90 2.53 24.60
C TRP A 176 -2.17 1.12 24.09
N SER A 177 -3.44 0.70 24.17
CA SER A 177 -3.87 -0.63 23.75
C SER A 177 -3.54 -0.91 22.28
N LEU A 178 -3.42 -2.20 21.94
CA LEU A 178 -3.34 -2.67 20.55
C LEU A 178 -4.43 -2.06 19.66
N ASP A 179 -5.63 -1.87 20.22
CA ASP A 179 -6.74 -1.22 19.53
C ASP A 179 -6.43 0.22 19.14
N PHE A 180 -5.71 0.97 19.99
CA PHE A 180 -5.29 2.33 19.67
C PHE A 180 -4.26 2.36 18.55
N ALA A 181 -3.28 1.44 18.55
CA ALA A 181 -2.30 1.32 17.47
C ALA A 181 -2.97 0.94 16.13
N ALA A 182 -3.94 0.02 16.14
CA ALA A 182 -4.71 -0.35 14.97
C ALA A 182 -5.57 0.82 14.43
N VAL A 183 -6.19 1.60 15.33
CA VAL A 183 -6.93 2.82 14.97
C VAL A 183 -6.01 3.87 14.34
N LEU A 184 -4.83 4.11 14.93
CA LEU A 184 -3.83 5.01 14.34
C LEU A 184 -3.36 4.51 12.97
N ALA A 185 -3.24 3.20 12.75
CA ALA A 185 -2.84 2.63 11.47
C ALA A 185 -3.91 2.89 10.40
N LEU A 186 -5.17 2.65 10.75
CA LEU A 186 -6.31 2.93 9.90
C LEU A 186 -6.42 4.42 9.58
N LEU A 187 -6.24 5.31 10.56
CA LEU A 187 -6.24 6.75 10.34
C LEU A 187 -5.07 7.19 9.45
N ALA A 188 -3.87 6.65 9.67
CA ALA A 188 -2.68 6.93 8.86
C ALA A 188 -2.86 6.54 7.39
N ILE A 189 -3.62 5.47 7.11
CA ILE A 189 -3.99 5.09 5.74
C ILE A 189 -5.10 6.01 5.21
N ILE A 190 -6.17 6.21 5.98
CA ILE A 190 -7.38 6.90 5.51
C ILE A 190 -7.13 8.39 5.28
N ILE A 191 -6.42 9.09 6.18
CA ILE A 191 -6.25 10.54 6.13
C ILE A 191 -5.64 11.01 4.79
N PRO A 192 -4.52 10.43 4.30
CA PRO A 192 -3.97 10.80 2.98
C PRO A 192 -4.86 10.44 1.78
N LEU A 193 -5.77 9.47 1.94
CA LEU A 193 -6.70 9.06 0.89
C LEU A 193 -7.87 10.04 0.73
N VAL A 194 -8.23 10.78 1.80
CA VAL A 194 -9.36 11.72 1.79
C VAL A 194 -8.97 13.03 1.12
N LYS A 195 -9.18 13.11 -0.20
CA LYS A 195 -8.80 14.29 -1.02
C LYS A 195 -9.96 15.17 -1.45
N THR A 196 -11.20 14.74 -1.29
CA THR A 196 -12.39 15.40 -1.85
C THR A 196 -13.50 15.53 -0.80
N ARG A 197 -14.38 16.52 -0.97
CA ARG A 197 -15.52 16.73 -0.06
C ARG A 197 -16.41 15.47 0.10
N PRO A 198 -16.72 14.70 -0.97
CA PRO A 198 -17.44 13.45 -0.82
C PRO A 198 -16.73 12.43 0.07
N MET A 199 -15.40 12.31 -0.06
CA MET A 199 -14.61 11.41 0.79
C MET A 199 -14.61 11.85 2.26
N VAL A 200 -14.54 13.16 2.53
CA VAL A 200 -14.64 13.71 3.90
C VAL A 200 -16.02 13.40 4.49
N MET A 201 -17.10 13.61 3.73
CA MET A 201 -18.46 13.34 4.20
C MET A 201 -18.68 11.85 4.46
N CYS A 202 -18.18 10.98 3.60
CA CYS A 202 -18.19 9.54 3.81
C CYS A 202 -17.50 9.18 5.13
N LEU A 203 -16.29 9.69 5.36
CA LEU A 203 -15.51 9.43 6.57
C LEU A 203 -16.24 9.89 7.84
N LEU A 204 -16.74 11.12 7.86
CA LEU A 204 -17.40 11.70 9.04
C LEU A 204 -18.69 10.96 9.39
N VAL A 205 -19.51 10.65 8.38
CA VAL A 205 -20.79 9.95 8.61
C VAL A 205 -20.55 8.50 9.01
N ALA A 206 -19.64 7.79 8.35
CA ALA A 206 -19.26 6.43 8.76
C ALA A 206 -18.72 6.41 10.19
N GLY A 207 -17.82 7.35 10.53
CA GLY A 207 -17.24 7.46 11.88
C GLY A 207 -18.30 7.75 12.95
N PHE A 208 -19.22 8.66 12.68
CA PHE A 208 -20.31 9.00 13.60
C PHE A 208 -21.27 7.82 13.82
N ILE A 209 -21.69 7.14 12.75
CA ILE A 209 -22.57 5.97 12.85
C ILE A 209 -21.88 4.82 13.57
N ALA A 210 -20.59 4.57 13.29
CA ALA A 210 -19.82 3.54 13.99
C ALA A 210 -19.72 3.84 15.50
N TRP A 211 -19.55 5.10 15.88
CA TRP A 211 -19.46 5.53 17.27
C TRP A 211 -20.80 5.37 18.01
N VAL A 212 -21.89 5.86 17.44
CA VAL A 212 -23.23 5.73 18.03
C VAL A 212 -23.72 4.29 18.01
N GLY A 213 -23.32 3.50 17.02
CA GLY A 213 -23.72 2.12 16.81
C GLY A 213 -22.99 1.08 17.66
N GLN A 214 -22.04 1.48 18.51
CA GLN A 214 -21.33 0.57 19.43
C GLN A 214 -22.23 -0.36 20.27
N PRO A 215 -23.41 0.09 20.78
CA PRO A 215 -24.29 -0.75 21.58
C PRO A 215 -25.04 -1.83 20.79
N LEU A 216 -25.02 -1.79 19.45
CA LEU A 216 -25.80 -2.70 18.64
C LEU A 216 -25.18 -4.11 18.63
N PRO A 217 -25.98 -5.18 18.79
CA PRO A 217 -25.48 -6.55 18.75
C PRO A 217 -24.91 -6.90 17.36
N LEU A 218 -24.12 -7.97 17.29
CA LEU A 218 -23.57 -8.52 16.03
C LEU A 218 -22.71 -7.54 15.20
N ARG A 219 -22.18 -6.48 15.82
CA ARG A 219 -21.43 -5.41 15.13
C ARG A 219 -22.26 -4.72 14.03
N LEU A 220 -23.60 -4.67 14.17
CA LEU A 220 -24.49 -3.99 13.23
C LEU A 220 -24.16 -2.49 13.08
N GLY A 221 -23.58 -1.87 14.11
CA GLY A 221 -23.05 -0.51 14.02
C GLY A 221 -21.99 -0.34 12.92
N LEU A 222 -21.13 -1.34 12.68
CA LEU A 222 -20.14 -1.31 11.61
C LEU A 222 -20.80 -1.48 10.23
N ALA A 223 -21.77 -2.37 10.10
CA ALA A 223 -22.53 -2.54 8.87
C ALA A 223 -23.30 -1.24 8.51
N GLY A 224 -23.93 -0.62 9.51
CA GLY A 224 -24.59 0.67 9.37
C GLY A 224 -23.63 1.80 8.98
N ALA A 225 -22.43 1.82 9.55
CA ALA A 225 -21.40 2.79 9.21
C ALA A 225 -20.95 2.70 7.75
N VAL A 226 -20.79 1.49 7.21
CA VAL A 226 -20.47 1.28 5.80
C VAL A 226 -21.59 1.80 4.91
N VAL A 227 -22.83 1.41 5.17
CA VAL A 227 -23.98 1.84 4.35
C VAL A 227 -24.16 3.35 4.41
N GLY A 228 -24.18 3.93 5.62
CA GLY A 228 -24.37 5.37 5.81
C GLY A 228 -23.24 6.21 5.23
N GLY A 229 -21.99 5.76 5.38
CA GLY A 229 -20.83 6.41 4.77
C GLY A 229 -20.92 6.43 3.24
N VAL A 230 -21.25 5.30 2.61
CA VAL A 230 -21.41 5.21 1.16
C VAL A 230 -22.53 6.12 0.68
N VAL A 231 -23.70 6.11 1.32
CA VAL A 231 -24.84 6.96 0.96
C VAL A 231 -24.47 8.44 1.07
N ALA A 232 -23.82 8.85 2.17
CA ALA A 232 -23.39 10.23 2.36
C ALA A 232 -22.33 10.67 1.34
N GLY A 233 -21.38 9.79 1.02
CA GLY A 233 -20.37 10.02 -0.01
C GLY A 233 -21.01 10.22 -1.38
N VAL A 234 -21.89 9.30 -1.80
CA VAL A 234 -22.59 9.37 -3.10
C VAL A 234 -23.49 10.60 -3.20
N PHE A 235 -24.22 10.93 -2.13
CA PHE A 235 -25.08 12.10 -2.11
C PHE A 235 -24.27 13.42 -2.20
N SER A 236 -23.16 13.50 -1.46
CA SER A 236 -22.24 14.64 -1.54
C SER A 236 -21.62 14.77 -2.93
N ASP A 237 -21.24 13.66 -3.56
CA ASP A 237 -20.70 13.65 -4.91
C ASP A 237 -21.72 14.13 -5.95
N TYR A 238 -22.98 13.68 -5.83
CA TYR A 238 -24.09 14.13 -6.66
C TYR A 238 -24.32 15.65 -6.55
N LEU A 239 -24.29 16.20 -5.33
CA LEU A 239 -24.46 17.64 -5.10
C LEU A 239 -23.33 18.47 -5.70
N VAL A 240 -22.08 18.00 -5.58
CA VAL A 240 -20.91 18.66 -6.16
C VAL A 240 -21.00 18.72 -7.69
N HIS A 241 -21.36 17.61 -8.33
CA HIS A 241 -21.51 17.54 -9.79
C HIS A 241 -22.72 18.34 -10.30
N ARG A 242 -23.82 18.39 -9.55
CA ARG A 242 -24.99 19.23 -9.90
C ARG A 242 -24.65 20.72 -9.89
N LYS A 243 -23.84 21.17 -8.93
CA LYS A 243 -23.43 22.57 -8.81
C LYS A 243 -22.47 23.01 -9.93
N GLN A 244 -21.63 22.10 -10.41
CA GLN A 244 -20.74 22.36 -11.57
C GLN A 244 -21.47 22.40 -12.91
N ARG A 245 -22.59 21.69 -13.07
CA ARG A 245 -23.42 21.75 -14.29
C ARG A 245 -24.33 22.99 -14.36
N SER A 246 -24.48 23.71 -13.25
CA SER A 246 -25.37 24.87 -13.14
C SER A 246 -24.61 26.21 -13.13
N ALA A 247 -23.28 26.17 -13.29
CA ALA A 247 -22.37 27.31 -13.38
C ALA A 247 -21.73 27.32 -14.77
#